data_AF-A0A3D5CLF5-F1
#
_entry.id   AF-A0A3D5CLF5-F1
#
_cell.length_a   1.000
_cell.length_b   1.000
_cell.length_c   1.000
_cell.angle_alpha   90.00
_cell.angle_beta   90.00
_cell.angle_gamma   90.00
#
_symmetry.space_group_name_H-M   'P 1'
#
loop_
_entity.id
_entity.type
_entity.pdbx_description
1 polymer ?
#
loop_
_entity_poly.entity_id
_entity_poly.type
_entity_poly.pdbx_seq_one_letter_code
_entity_poly.pdbx_strand_id
1 'polypeptide(L)'
;KFLTIREIIDLGAHEWGRTEKYTRAGIDVVENSSEEILDLVVEMNARLDGTWIEDDNDEELQSQYRSMFPKNCAIVGHPSRIGSYFLRKNAWILN
;
A
#
# COMPACT_ATOMS: atom_id res chain seq x y z
N LYS A 1 -18.27 2.65 -0.07
CA LYS A 1 -17.37 2.21 -1.17
C LYS A 1 -15.94 2.46 -0.69
N PHE A 2 -14.99 1.60 -1.02
CA PHE A 2 -13.57 1.88 -0.81
C PHE A 2 -13.00 2.67 -1.98
N LEU A 3 -12.06 3.57 -1.68
CA LEU A 3 -11.30 4.28 -2.69
C LEU A 3 -10.18 3.38 -3.22
N THR A 4 -9.94 3.43 -4.53
CA THR A 4 -8.75 2.80 -5.11
C THR A 4 -7.53 3.70 -4.91
N ILE A 5 -6.33 3.17 -5.09
CA ILE A 5 -5.09 3.95 -4.97
C ILE A 5 -5.09 5.10 -5.98
N ARG A 6 -5.64 4.90 -7.17
CA ARG A 6 -5.81 5.96 -8.18
C ARG A 6 -6.71 7.08 -7.66
N GLU A 7 -7.88 6.75 -7.10
CA GLU A 7 -8.79 7.75 -6.53
C GLU A 7 -8.13 8.51 -5.35
N ILE A 8 -7.36 7.82 -4.51
CA ILE A 8 -6.59 8.44 -3.42
C ILE A 8 -5.55 9.43 -3.96
N ILE A 9 -4.87 9.07 -5.06
CA ILE A 9 -3.87 9.91 -5.70
C ILE A 9 -4.51 11.13 -6.37
N ASP A 10 -5.59 10.93 -7.12
CA ASP A 10 -6.33 12.01 -7.81
C ASP A 10 -6.92 13.04 -6.82
N LEU A 11 -7.32 12.60 -5.63
CA LEU A 11 -7.75 13.48 -4.53
C LEU A 11 -6.57 14.20 -3.84
N GLY A 12 -5.33 13.81 -4.11
CA GLY A 12 -4.15 14.28 -3.39
C GLY A 12 -4.07 13.75 -1.94
N ALA A 13 -4.86 12.75 -1.59
CA ALA A 13 -4.98 12.25 -0.22
C ALA A 13 -3.75 11.45 0.24
N HIS A 14 -2.96 10.90 -0.69
CA HIS A 14 -1.67 10.25 -0.43
C HIS A 14 -0.64 11.18 0.28
N GLU A 15 -0.80 12.50 0.19
CA GLU A 15 0.08 13.50 0.83
C GLU A 15 -0.53 14.06 2.13
N TRP A 16 -1.67 13.54 2.60
CA TRP A 16 -2.33 14.06 3.80
C TRP A 16 -1.78 13.42 5.07
N GLY A 17 -1.01 14.19 5.84
CA GLY A 17 -0.50 13.77 7.15
C GLY A 17 -1.39 14.08 8.36
N ARG A 18 -2.66 14.50 8.17
CA ARG A 18 -3.57 14.85 9.29
C ARG A 18 -4.97 14.28 9.06
N THR A 19 -5.51 13.60 10.07
CA THR A 19 -6.85 12.98 10.08
C THR A 19 -7.97 13.95 9.70
N GLU A 20 -7.86 15.21 10.12
CA GLU A 20 -8.84 16.28 9.85
C GLU A 20 -9.12 16.48 8.34
N LYS A 21 -8.11 16.25 7.47
CA LYS A 21 -8.29 16.36 6.02
C LYS A 21 -9.21 15.26 5.48
N TYR A 22 -9.05 14.04 5.97
CA TYR A 22 -9.90 12.89 5.61
C TYR A 22 -11.34 13.12 6.07
N THR A 23 -11.54 13.54 7.33
CA THR A 23 -12.87 13.85 7.86
C THR A 23 -13.58 14.94 7.06
N ARG A 24 -12.87 16.03 6.69
CA ARG A 24 -13.45 17.11 5.86
C ARG A 24 -13.79 16.68 4.44
N ALA A 25 -13.08 15.69 3.91
CA ALA A 25 -13.36 15.09 2.61
C ALA A 25 -14.47 14.02 2.66
N GLY A 26 -15.04 13.73 3.85
CA GLY A 26 -16.02 12.67 4.02
C GLY A 26 -15.43 11.27 3.82
N ILE A 27 -14.13 11.11 4.10
CA ILE A 27 -13.40 9.85 3.98
C ILE A 27 -13.18 9.26 5.37
N ASP A 28 -13.67 8.04 5.55
CA ASP A 28 -13.37 7.23 6.73
C ASP A 28 -12.08 6.43 6.49
N VAL A 29 -11.17 6.48 7.45
CA VAL A 29 -9.94 5.67 7.44
C VAL A 29 -10.26 4.31 8.05
N VAL A 30 -9.87 3.24 7.35
CA VAL A 30 -10.04 1.87 7.83
C VAL A 30 -8.69 1.39 8.34
N GLU A 31 -8.63 1.10 9.63
CA GLU A 31 -7.45 0.54 10.27
C GLU A 31 -7.18 -0.88 9.78
N ASN A 32 -5.90 -1.23 9.65
CA ASN A 32 -5.51 -2.61 9.37
C ASN A 32 -5.87 -3.52 10.54
N SER A 33 -6.24 -4.76 10.22
CA SER A 33 -6.45 -5.80 11.25
C SER A 33 -5.12 -6.24 11.88
N SER A 34 -5.19 -6.85 13.07
CA SER A 34 -4.02 -7.45 13.73
C SER A 34 -3.31 -8.47 12.85
N GLU A 35 -4.08 -9.23 12.08
CA GLU A 35 -3.61 -10.25 11.15
C GLU A 35 -2.86 -9.62 9.98
N GLU A 36 -3.39 -8.55 9.38
CA GLU A 36 -2.70 -7.82 8.31
C GLU A 36 -1.37 -7.21 8.76
N ILE A 37 -1.33 -6.68 9.99
CA ILE A 37 -0.10 -6.16 10.58
C ILE A 37 0.89 -7.31 10.83
N LEU A 38 0.43 -8.44 11.36
CA LEU A 38 1.26 -9.62 11.57
C LEU A 38 1.86 -10.13 10.26
N ASP A 39 1.05 -10.26 9.21
CA ASP A 39 1.50 -10.71 7.89
C ASP A 39 2.61 -9.81 7.32
N LEU A 40 2.46 -8.49 7.47
CA LEU A 40 3.48 -7.52 7.05
C LEU A 40 4.79 -7.68 7.83
N VAL A 41 4.70 -7.87 9.16
CA VAL A 41 5.88 -8.01 10.03
C VAL A 41 6.60 -9.34 9.75
N VAL A 42 5.86 -10.41 9.51
CA VAL A 42 6.42 -11.71 9.12
C VAL A 42 7.15 -11.61 7.79
N GLU A 43 6.55 -10.97 6.78
CA GLU A 43 7.23 -10.72 5.50
C GLU A 43 8.52 -9.91 5.69
N MET A 44 8.47 -8.83 6.45
CA MET A 44 9.64 -7.98 6.71
C MET A 44 10.79 -8.79 7.32
N ASN A 45 10.52 -9.58 8.36
CA ASN A 45 11.53 -10.42 9.01
C ASN A 45 12.09 -11.49 8.05
N ALA A 46 11.22 -12.19 7.32
CA ALA A 46 11.64 -13.19 6.35
C ALA A 46 12.54 -12.59 5.25
N ARG A 47 12.26 -11.36 4.80
CA ARG A 47 13.10 -10.66 3.82
C ARG A 47 14.46 -10.28 4.41
N LEU A 48 14.51 -9.81 5.66
CA LEU A 48 15.76 -9.52 6.36
C LEU A 48 16.61 -10.78 6.57
N ASP A 49 15.96 -11.90 6.89
CA ASP A 49 16.61 -13.20 7.09
C ASP A 49 16.97 -13.90 5.76
N GLY A 50 16.57 -13.35 4.61
CA GLY A 50 16.78 -13.95 3.29
C GLY A 50 15.98 -15.24 3.05
N THR A 51 14.91 -15.45 3.83
CA THR A 51 14.03 -16.63 3.77
C THR A 51 12.69 -16.36 3.10
N TRP A 52 12.43 -15.11 2.70
CA TRP A 52 11.22 -14.76 1.95
C TRP A 52 11.20 -15.44 0.58
N ILE A 53 10.08 -16.09 0.26
CA ILE A 53 9.82 -16.72 -1.03
C ILE A 53 8.74 -15.90 -1.72
N GLU A 54 9.08 -15.30 -2.86
CA GLU A 54 8.12 -14.52 -3.64
C GLU A 54 7.13 -15.43 -4.36
N ASP A 55 5.88 -14.98 -4.42
CA ASP A 55 4.88 -15.51 -5.34
C ASP A 55 5.11 -14.90 -6.74
N ASP A 56 4.79 -15.64 -7.81
CA ASP A 56 5.01 -15.18 -9.19
C ASP A 56 4.40 -13.81 -9.49
N ASN A 57 3.30 -13.46 -8.80
CA ASN A 57 2.57 -12.20 -9.00
C ASN A 57 3.00 -11.05 -8.07
N ASP A 58 3.85 -11.29 -7.07
CA ASP A 58 4.16 -10.28 -6.06
C ASP A 58 4.90 -9.06 -6.66
N GLU A 59 5.90 -9.31 -7.52
CA GLU A 59 6.66 -8.25 -8.18
C GLU A 59 5.82 -7.46 -9.19
N GLU A 60 4.92 -8.13 -9.90
CA GLU A 60 4.02 -7.45 -10.84
C GLU A 60 3.09 -6.49 -10.10
N LEU A 61 2.43 -6.96 -9.03
CA LEU A 61 1.53 -6.13 -8.22
C LEU A 61 2.27 -4.95 -7.58
N GLN A 62 3.49 -5.17 -7.08
CA GLN A 62 4.31 -4.10 -6.51
C GLN A 62 4.73 -3.06 -7.54
N SER A 63 5.10 -3.50 -8.74
CA SER A 63 5.41 -2.62 -9.87
C SER A 63 4.20 -1.77 -10.25
N GLN A 64 3.01 -2.39 -10.37
CA GLN A 64 1.76 -1.69 -10.64
C GLN A 64 1.46 -0.65 -9.55
N TYR A 65 1.52 -1.04 -8.27
CA TYR A 65 1.33 -0.13 -7.13
C TYR A 65 2.26 1.09 -7.20
N ARG A 66 3.56 0.86 -7.37
CA ARG A 66 4.56 1.94 -7.45
C ARG A 66 4.34 2.86 -8.64
N SER A 67 3.93 2.32 -9.79
CA SER A 67 3.75 3.09 -11.03
C SER A 67 2.63 4.12 -10.96
N MET A 68 1.70 3.99 -10.00
CA MET A 68 0.60 4.93 -9.84
C MET A 68 1.03 6.27 -9.25
N PHE A 69 2.13 6.32 -8.49
CA PHE A 69 2.53 7.51 -7.78
C PHE A 69 3.23 8.53 -8.69
N PRO A 70 2.98 9.85 -8.49
CA PRO A 70 3.70 10.91 -9.19
C PRO A 70 5.22 10.81 -8.97
N LYS A 71 6.01 11.18 -9.99
CA LYS A 71 7.50 11.10 -9.93
C LYS A 71 8.14 11.87 -8.77
N ASN A 72 7.45 12.88 -8.25
CA ASN A 72 7.90 13.71 -7.12
C ASN A 72 7.37 13.24 -5.76
N CYS A 73 6.61 12.14 -5.71
CA CYS A 73 6.12 11.55 -4.47
C CYS A 73 7.28 10.87 -3.72
N ALA A 74 7.29 10.99 -2.39
CA ALA A 74 8.36 10.44 -1.54
C ALA A 74 8.53 8.91 -1.63
N ILE A 75 7.48 8.19 -2.08
CA ILE A 75 7.55 6.74 -2.29
C ILE A 75 8.40 6.36 -3.51
N VAL A 76 8.56 7.27 -4.47
CA VAL A 76 9.34 7.02 -5.68
C VAL A 76 10.82 6.98 -5.31
N GLY A 77 11.46 5.83 -5.56
CA GLY A 77 12.87 5.59 -5.21
C GLY A 77 13.08 5.10 -3.78
N HIS A 78 12.03 4.98 -2.96
CA HIS A 78 12.13 4.41 -1.62
C HIS A 78 11.96 2.87 -1.67
N PRO A 79 12.83 2.09 -0.98
CA PRO A 79 12.81 0.63 -1.06
C PRO A 79 11.62 0.01 -0.32
N SER A 80 10.91 0.78 0.52
CA SER A 80 9.74 0.31 1.26
C SER A 80 8.70 -0.29 0.32
N ARG A 81 8.10 -1.39 0.78
CA ARG A 81 7.10 -2.17 0.05
C ARG A 81 5.78 -2.09 0.82
N ILE A 82 4.66 -2.08 0.10
CA ILE A 82 3.38 -2.48 0.70
C ILE A 82 3.43 -3.99 0.95
N GLY A 83 2.75 -4.52 1.98
CA GLY A 83 2.78 -5.96 2.27
C GLY A 83 2.29 -6.77 1.06
N SER A 84 3.08 -7.75 0.62
CA SER A 84 2.81 -8.55 -0.58
C SER A 84 1.54 -9.38 -0.40
N TYR A 85 1.31 -9.94 0.80
CA TYR A 85 0.07 -10.66 1.11
C TYR A 85 -1.16 -9.76 1.11
N PHE A 86 -1.04 -8.55 1.69
CA PHE A 86 -2.10 -7.55 1.66
C PHE A 86 -2.45 -7.17 0.21
N LEU A 87 -1.45 -6.93 -0.62
CA LEU A 87 -1.62 -6.54 -2.01
C LEU A 87 -2.26 -7.65 -2.85
N ARG A 88 -1.86 -8.91 -2.66
CA ARG A 88 -2.50 -10.07 -3.32
C ARG A 88 -3.98 -10.18 -2.97
N LYS A 89 -4.33 -10.09 -1.69
CA LYS A 89 -5.72 -10.14 -1.24
C LYS A 89 -6.57 -8.96 -1.71
N ASN A 90 -5.93 -7.81 -1.91
CA ASN A 90 -6.60 -6.56 -2.20
C ASN A 90 -6.22 -5.98 -3.56
N ALA A 91 -5.86 -6.80 -4.56
CA ALA A 91 -5.42 -6.32 -5.87
C ALA A 91 -6.44 -5.39 -6.56
N TRP A 92 -7.71 -5.48 -6.18
CA TRP A 92 -8.78 -4.57 -6.63
C TRP A 92 -8.50 -3.09 -6.31
N ILE A 93 -7.66 -2.76 -5.31
CA ILE A 93 -7.29 -1.38 -4.97
C ILE A 93 -6.40 -0.72 -6.04
N LEU A 94 -5.82 -1.49 -6.97
CA LEU A 94 -4.93 -1.00 -8.02
C LEU A 94 -5.68 -0.51 -9.28
N ASN A 95 -6.98 -0.80 -9.38
CA ASN A 95 -7.80 -0.48 -10.56
C ASN A 95 -8.37 0.94 -10.54
#